data_AF-A0A9P4UXZ8-F1
#
_entry.id   AF-A0A9P4UXZ8-F1
#
_cell.length_a   1.000
_cell.length_b   1.000
_cell.length_c   1.000
_cell.angle_alpha   90.00
_cell.angle_beta   90.00
_cell.angle_gamma   90.00
#
_symmetry.space_group_name_H-M   'P 1'
#
loop_
_entity.id
_entity.type
_entity.pdbx_description
1 polymer ?
#
loop_
_entity_poly.entity_id
_entity_poly.type
_entity_poly.pdbx_seq_one_letter_code
_entity_poly.pdbx_strand_id
1 'polypeptide(L)' 'MALATEGLFASCTPTMAWNYHFGDMEAFYTERFADEPAQRLKRAAAIAAPDAWKTLSPRKRHRR' A
#
# COMPACT_ATOMS: atom_id res chain seq x y z
N MET A 1 13.33 0.01 20.29
CA MET A 1 11.96 -0.47 20.06
C MET A 1 11.92 -1.11 18.69
N ALA A 2 11.73 -2.42 18.60
CA ALA A 2 11.62 -3.10 17.30
C ALA A 2 10.23 -2.78 16.71
N LEU A 3 10.20 -2.12 15.56
CA LEU A 3 8.97 -1.95 14.79
C LEU A 3 8.50 -3.35 14.42
N ALA A 4 7.30 -3.73 14.86
CA ALA A 4 6.68 -4.98 14.42
C ALA A 4 6.55 -4.90 12.90
N THR A 5 7.40 -5.63 12.18
CA THR A 5 7.41 -5.66 10.71
C THR A 5 6.29 -6.54 10.14
N GLU A 6 5.56 -7.22 11.02
CA GLU A 6 4.58 -8.25 10.66
C GLU A 6 3.28 -8.09 11.48
N GLY A 7 2.19 -8.59 10.90
CA GLY A 7 0.88 -8.63 11.56
C GLY A 7 0.19 -7.27 11.65
N LEU A 8 -0.64 -7.12 12.68
CA LEU A 8 -1.54 -5.96 12.82
C LEU A 8 -0.75 -4.66 12.97
N PHE A 9 0.47 -4.68 13.47
CA PHE A 9 1.28 -3.48 13.68
C PHE A 9 2.28 -3.17 12.56
N ALA A 10 2.31 -3.97 11.48
CA ALA A 10 3.22 -3.78 10.34
C ALA A 10 3.13 -2.41 9.66
N SER A 11 1.94 -1.82 9.69
CA SER A 11 1.65 -0.49 9.12
C SER A 11 1.26 0.53 10.20
N CYS A 12 1.63 0.28 11.46
CA CYS A 12 1.24 1.14 12.57
C CYS A 12 1.98 2.48 12.50
N THR A 13 1.24 3.57 12.34
CA THR A 13 1.76 4.93 12.48
C THR A 13 1.99 5.26 13.96
N PRO A 14 2.82 6.25 14.29
CA PRO A 14 2.96 6.73 15.67
C PRO A 14 1.63 7.17 16.29
N THR A 15 0.73 7.74 15.49
CA THR A 15 -0.61 8.17 15.90
C THR A 15 -1.53 6.97 16.19
N MET A 16 -1.55 5.93 15.35
CA MET A 16 -2.26 4.69 15.64
C MET A 16 -1.77 4.05 16.94
N ALA A 17 -0.44 4.00 17.15
CA ALA A 17 0.13 3.42 18.36
C ALA A 17 -0.34 4.19 19.61
N TRP A 18 -0.41 5.53 19.53
CA TRP A 18 -0.95 6.37 20.58
C TRP A 18 -2.43 6.09 20.86
N ASN A 19 -3.26 6.06 19.82
CA ASN A 19 -4.70 5.81 19.95
C ASN A 19 -4.98 4.43 20.55
N TYR A 20 -4.25 3.40 20.12
CA TYR A 20 -4.31 2.06 20.73
C TYR A 20 -3.90 2.07 22.21
N HIS A 21 -2.83 2.81 22.56
CA HIS A 21 -2.34 2.89 23.93
C HIS A 21 -3.33 3.54 24.91
N PHE A 22 -4.09 4.54 24.44
CA PHE A 22 -5.10 5.24 25.23
C PHE A 22 -6.51 4.63 25.10
N GLY A 23 -6.66 3.56 24.31
CA GLY A 23 -7.93 2.82 24.16
C GLY A 23 -8.91 3.41 23.14
N ASP A 24 -8.48 4.39 22.33
CA ASP A 24 -9.29 4.92 21.23
C ASP A 24 -9.21 4.01 20.01
N MET A 25 -9.98 2.91 20.07
CA MET A 25 -10.04 1.90 19.00
C MET A 25 -10.70 2.43 17.73
N GLU A 26 -11.66 3.36 17.85
CA GLU A 26 -12.34 3.96 16.69
C GLU A 26 -11.37 4.80 15.86
N ALA A 27 -10.56 5.65 16.52
CA ALA A 27 -9.51 6.41 15.84
C ALA A 27 -8.44 5.47 15.26
N PHE A 28 -8.08 4.40 15.98
CA PHE A 28 -7.14 3.39 15.50
C PHE A 28 -7.60 2.73 14.20
N TYR A 29 -8.84 2.25 14.12
CA TYR A 29 -9.36 1.60 12.92
C TYR A 29 -9.63 2.59 11.79
N THR A 30 -10.09 3.80 12.11
CA THR A 30 -10.30 4.85 11.11
C THR A 30 -9.00 5.21 10.39
N GLU A 31 -7.91 5.43 11.14
CA GLU A 31 -6.60 5.71 10.55
C GLU A 31 -6.04 4.50 9.80
N ARG A 32 -6.24 3.28 10.33
CA ARG A 32 -5.81 2.03 9.68
C ARG A 32 -6.45 1.83 8.31
N PHE A 33 -7.74 2.15 8.17
CA PHE A 33 -8.50 1.94 6.95
C PHE A 33 -8.60 3.19 6.06
N ALA A 34 -8.12 4.35 6.50
CA ALA A 34 -8.04 5.55 5.66
C ALA A 34 -7.13 5.31 4.43
N ASP A 35 -6.11 4.47 4.56
CA ASP A 35 -5.16 4.18 3.50
C ASP A 35 -5.57 3.01 2.59
N GLU A 36 -6.59 2.22 2.92
CA GLU A 36 -7.10 1.11 2.07
C GLU A 36 -7.33 1.50 0.60
N PRO A 37 -8.04 2.60 0.26
CA PRO A 37 -8.24 2.98 -1.13
C PRO A 37 -6.94 3.37 -1.84
N ALA A 38 -6.02 4.03 -1.14
CA ALA A 38 -4.70 4.39 -1.67
C ALA A 38 -3.81 3.15 -1.86
N GLN A 39 -3.84 2.21 -0.91
CA GLN A 39 -3.14 0.93 -0.95
C GLN A 39 -3.65 0.08 -2.13
N ARG A 40 -4.97 0.03 -2.32
CA ARG A 40 -5.63 -0.68 -3.41
C ARG A 40 -5.26 -0.10 -4.77
N LEU A 41 -5.23 1.23 -4.88
CA LEU A 41 -4.79 1.91 -6.09
C LEU A 41 -3.30 1.63 -6.39
N LYS A 42 -2.43 1.70 -5.37
CA LYS A 42 -0.99 1.36 -5.50
C LYS A 42 -0.79 -0.10 -5.94
N ARG A 43 -1.56 -1.05 -5.38
CA ARG A 43 -1.53 -2.46 -5.79
C ARG A 43 -2.03 -2.66 -7.22
N ALA A 44 -3.14 -2.04 -7.59
CA ALA A 44 -3.68 -2.10 -8.95
C ALA A 44 -2.70 -1.51 -9.97
N ALA A 45 -2.06 -0.38 -9.64
CA ALA A 45 -1.01 0.23 -10.45
C ALA A 45 0.22 -0.67 -10.56
N ALA A 46 0.65 -1.32 -9.47
CA ALA A 46 1.77 -2.27 -9.48
C ALA A 46 1.49 -3.52 -10.33
N ILE A 47 0.24 -3.99 -10.37
CA ILE A 47 -0.20 -5.10 -11.24
C ILE A 47 -0.26 -4.66 -12.71
N ALA A 48 -0.71 -3.44 -12.99
CA ALA A 48 -0.86 -2.92 -14.35
C ALA A 48 0.44 -2.40 -14.96
N ALA A 49 1.39 -1.94 -14.15
CA ALA A 49 2.66 -1.35 -14.61
C ALA A 49 3.49 -2.27 -15.53
N PRO A 50 3.65 -3.58 -15.26
CA PRO A 50 4.37 -4.49 -16.14
C PRO A 50 3.77 -4.57 -17.54
N ASP A 51 2.45 -4.59 -17.67
CA ASP A 51 1.79 -4.67 -18.99
C ASP A 51 1.81 -3.33 -19.72
N ALA A 52 1.71 -2.22 -18.99
CA ALA A 52 1.93 -0.88 -19.54
C ALA A 52 3.36 -0.69 -20.09
N TRP A 53 4.37 -1.32 -19.47
CA TRP A 53 5.74 -1.26 -19.96
C TRP A 53 5.98 -2.14 -21.19
N LYS A 54 5.27 -3.26 -21.31
CA LYS A 54 5.30 -4.12 -22.51
C LYS A 54 4.72 -3.40 -23.74
N THR A 55 3.69 -2.58 -23.58
CA THR A 55 3.09 -1.82 -24.69
C THR A 55 3.95 -0.63 -25.12
N LEU A 56 4.71 -0.04 -24.19
CA LEU A 56 5.68 1.04 -24.46
C LEU A 56 7.02 0.53 -25.02
N SER A 57 7.28 -0.77 -24.92
CA SER A 57 8.49 -1.36 -25.50
C SER A 57 8.47 -1.23 -27.02
N PRO A 58 9.57 -0.76 -27.68
CA PRO A 58 9.61 -0.59 -29.13
C PRO A 58 9.28 -1.90 -29.83
N ARG A 59 8.08 -1.96 -30.41
CA ARG A 59 7.59 -3.12 -31.17
C ARG A 59 8.54 -3.28 -32.36
N LYS A 60 9.48 -4.24 -32.28
CA LYS A 60 10.44 -4.53 -33.36
C LYS A 60 9.65 -4.70 -34.66
N ARG A 61 9.66 -3.66 -35.51
CA ARG A 61 9.15 -3.73 -36.89
C ARG A 61 10.06 -4.71 -37.61
N HIS A 62 9.60 -5.94 -37.76
CA HIS A 62 10.22 -6.88 -38.67
C HIS A 62 10.00 -6.34 -40.09
N ARG A 63 11.03 -5.71 -40.65
CA ARG A 63 11.11 -5.45 -42.09
C ARG A 63 11.24 -6.82 -42.77
N ARG A 64 10.26 -7.16 -43.60
CA ARG A 64 10.42 -8.11 -44.70
C ARG A 64 10.86 -7.35 -45.94
#